data_AF-A0A7L6AN93-F1
#
_entry.id   AF-A0A7L6AN93-F1
#
_cell.length_a   1.000
_cell.length_b   1.000
_cell.length_c   1.000
_cell.angle_alpha   90.00
_cell.angle_beta   90.00
_cell.angle_gamma   90.00
#
_symmetry.space_group_name_H-M   'P 1'
#
loop_
_entity.id
_entity.type
_entity.pdbx_description
1 polymer ?
#
loop_
_entity_poly.entity_id
_entity_poly.type
_entity_poly.pdbx_seq_one_letter_code
_entity_poly.pdbx_strand_id
1 'polypeptide(L)'
;MRQHPRPRRPPTPPAAADDSSSTNQPPEAQDDILSTPYQTPITISNVLANDSDTDGDTLRVLTKSLPTHGTITRFGDIFTYTPDEGFSGIDSFVYTVGDDNGHIAFATVRITVNAPSAKPIPMDQLIRKTTMGDHPHLRTSRHPSC
;
A
#
# COMPACT_ATOMS: atom_id res chain seq x y z
N MET A 1 42.67 76.80 -2.11
CA MET A 1 41.64 75.73 -2.07
C MET A 1 41.54 75.05 -3.43
N ARG A 2 42.14 73.88 -3.62
CA ARG A 2 41.86 72.98 -4.74
C ARG A 2 41.57 71.61 -4.15
N GLN A 3 40.35 71.14 -4.34
CA GLN A 3 39.90 69.87 -3.78
C GLN A 3 40.58 68.72 -4.53
N HIS A 4 41.19 67.80 -3.78
CA HIS A 4 41.67 66.54 -4.33
C HIS A 4 40.47 65.69 -4.78
N PRO A 5 40.46 65.14 -6.00
CA PRO A 5 39.41 64.23 -6.43
C PRO A 5 39.46 62.95 -5.60
N ARG A 6 38.33 62.56 -5.00
CA ARG A 6 38.23 61.29 -4.26
C ARG A 6 38.37 60.11 -5.23
N PRO A 7 39.06 59.03 -4.85
CA PRO A 7 39.13 57.83 -5.69
C PRO A 7 37.73 57.23 -5.86
N ARG A 8 37.39 56.83 -7.09
CA ARG A 8 36.17 56.07 -7.39
C ARG A 8 36.32 54.70 -6.72
N ARG A 9 35.44 54.37 -5.77
CA ARG A 9 35.31 53.01 -5.25
C ARG A 9 34.98 52.10 -6.45
N PRO A 10 35.69 50.98 -6.65
CA PRO A 10 35.28 50.02 -7.68
C PRO A 10 33.83 49.59 -7.41
N PRO A 11 33.04 49.27 -8.44
CA PRO A 11 31.73 48.69 -8.21
C PRO A 11 31.93 47.46 -7.31
N THR A 12 31.19 47.39 -6.20
CA THR A 12 31.01 46.13 -5.48
C THR A 12 30.54 45.14 -6.54
N PRO A 13 31.20 43.98 -6.74
CA PRO A 13 30.59 42.95 -7.57
C PRO A 13 29.16 42.74 -7.04
N PRO A 14 28.17 42.46 -7.91
CA PRO A 14 26.89 41.99 -7.40
C PRO A 14 27.23 40.86 -6.42
N ALA A 15 26.64 40.93 -5.21
CA ALA A 15 26.69 39.80 -4.29
C ALA A 15 26.48 38.56 -5.14
N ALA A 16 27.42 37.62 -5.10
CA ALA A 16 27.29 36.35 -5.78
C ALA A 16 25.85 35.92 -5.55
N ALA A 17 25.07 35.87 -6.64
CA ALA A 17 23.77 35.23 -6.59
C ALA A 17 24.07 33.88 -5.95
N ASP A 18 23.41 33.65 -4.83
CA ASP A 18 23.49 32.47 -4.00
C ASP A 18 23.86 31.27 -4.88
N ASP A 19 25.11 30.84 -4.77
CA ASP A 19 25.60 29.61 -5.36
C ASP A 19 24.92 28.52 -4.56
N SER A 20 23.65 28.27 -4.90
CA SER A 20 22.96 27.03 -4.56
C SER A 20 23.72 25.94 -5.30
N SER A 21 24.85 25.57 -4.70
CA SER A 21 25.63 24.40 -5.05
C SER A 21 24.63 23.29 -5.32
N SER A 22 24.60 22.85 -6.58
CA SER A 22 23.72 21.84 -7.15
C SER A 22 23.95 20.48 -6.49
N THR A 23 23.61 20.37 -5.21
CA THR A 23 23.61 19.12 -4.46
C THR A 23 22.30 18.44 -4.75
N ASN A 24 22.38 17.27 -5.38
CA ASN A 24 21.22 16.43 -5.63
C ASN A 24 20.43 16.18 -4.33
N GLN A 25 19.12 16.28 -4.40
CA GLN A 25 18.20 15.90 -3.34
C GLN A 25 17.96 14.39 -3.40
N PRO A 26 17.52 13.77 -2.28
CA PRO A 26 17.05 12.39 -2.31
C PRO A 26 15.64 12.30 -2.92
N PRO A 27 15.26 11.10 -3.39
CA PRO A 27 13.88 10.82 -3.77
C PRO A 27 12.87 11.11 -2.64
N GLU A 28 11.68 11.54 -3.04
CA GLU A 28 10.48 11.62 -2.21
C GLU A 28 9.56 10.45 -2.54
N ALA A 29 9.62 9.39 -1.72
CA ALA A 29 8.77 8.22 -1.87
C ALA A 29 7.48 8.34 -1.06
N GLN A 30 6.35 7.92 -1.63
CA GLN A 30 5.02 8.01 -1.01
C GLN A 30 4.38 6.62 -0.88
N ASP A 31 3.71 6.39 0.25
CA ASP A 31 3.02 5.12 0.51
C ASP A 31 1.88 4.85 -0.48
N ASP A 32 1.73 3.58 -0.86
CA ASP A 32 0.66 3.09 -1.70
C ASP A 32 -0.44 2.39 -0.89
N ILE A 33 -1.69 2.56 -1.29
CA ILE A 33 -2.84 1.89 -0.67
C ILE A 33 -3.64 1.16 -1.75
N LEU A 34 -3.76 -0.15 -1.57
CA LEU A 34 -4.42 -1.05 -2.52
C LEU A 34 -5.42 -1.95 -1.81
N SER A 35 -6.37 -2.51 -2.58
CA SER A 35 -7.25 -3.56 -2.13
C SER A 35 -7.43 -4.61 -3.22
N THR A 36 -7.55 -5.87 -2.80
CA THR A 36 -7.83 -6.99 -3.68
C THR A 36 -8.97 -7.85 -3.10
N PRO A 37 -9.81 -8.49 -3.95
CA PRO A 37 -10.76 -9.48 -3.47
C PRO A 37 -10.08 -10.66 -2.76
N TYR A 38 -10.87 -11.40 -2.00
CA TYR A 38 -10.43 -12.61 -1.31
C TYR A 38 -9.72 -13.58 -2.27
N GLN A 39 -8.56 -14.10 -1.87
CA GLN A 39 -7.75 -15.06 -2.63
C GLN A 39 -7.43 -14.61 -4.07
N THR A 40 -7.39 -13.31 -4.33
CA THR A 40 -7.18 -12.77 -5.67
C THR A 40 -5.83 -12.04 -5.75
N PRO A 41 -4.93 -12.43 -6.65
CA PRO A 41 -3.69 -11.69 -6.90
C PRO A 41 -3.98 -10.30 -7.46
N ILE A 42 -3.14 -9.33 -7.11
CA ILE A 42 -3.16 -7.97 -7.68
C ILE A 42 -1.82 -7.65 -8.32
N THR A 43 -1.87 -7.08 -9.52
CA THR A 43 -0.71 -6.57 -10.24
C THR A 43 -0.63 -5.07 -10.09
N ILE A 44 0.53 -4.60 -9.66
CA ILE A 44 0.89 -3.20 -9.49
C ILE A 44 1.83 -2.85 -10.63
N SER A 45 1.32 -2.12 -11.63
CA SER A 45 2.06 -1.83 -12.85
C SER A 45 3.17 -0.80 -12.65
N ASN A 46 3.01 0.10 -11.68
CA ASN A 46 4.01 1.09 -11.33
C ASN A 46 3.83 1.51 -9.87
N VAL A 47 4.77 1.13 -9.00
CA VAL A 47 4.81 1.60 -7.60
C VAL A 47 5.40 3.01 -7.47
N LEU A 48 6.12 3.50 -8.49
CA LEU A 48 6.75 4.83 -8.48
C LEU A 48 5.79 5.94 -8.94
N ALA A 49 4.50 5.64 -9.12
CA ALA A 49 3.56 6.56 -9.78
C ALA A 49 3.28 7.84 -8.96
N ASN A 50 3.43 7.75 -7.64
CA ASN A 50 3.26 8.82 -6.66
C ASN A 50 4.60 9.27 -6.06
N ASP A 51 5.72 8.74 -6.55
CA ASP A 51 7.06 9.12 -6.11
C ASP A 51 7.63 10.22 -7.00
N SER A 52 8.46 11.08 -6.42
CA SER A 52 9.06 12.20 -7.14
C SER A 52 10.49 12.46 -6.69
N ASP A 53 11.23 13.18 -7.52
CA ASP A 53 12.53 13.75 -7.17
C ASP A 53 12.51 15.24 -7.52
N THR A 54 12.98 16.09 -6.61
CA THR A 54 12.91 17.55 -6.80
C THR A 54 13.83 18.02 -7.94
N ASP A 55 14.94 17.34 -8.18
CA ASP A 55 15.88 17.64 -9.26
C ASP A 55 15.44 17.04 -10.60
N GLY A 56 14.41 16.18 -10.58
CA GLY A 56 13.85 15.54 -11.78
C GLY A 56 14.63 14.31 -12.22
N ASP A 57 15.41 13.71 -11.31
CA ASP A 57 16.14 12.48 -11.57
C ASP A 57 15.21 11.30 -11.86
N THR A 58 15.74 10.32 -12.60
CA THR A 58 15.01 9.08 -12.84
C THR A 58 14.99 8.21 -11.60
N LEU A 59 13.80 7.83 -11.16
CA LEU A 59 13.59 6.94 -10.04
C LEU A 59 13.53 5.48 -10.48
N ARG A 60 14.09 4.60 -9.64
CA ARG A 60 14.02 3.14 -9.82
C ARG A 60 13.81 2.44 -8.50
N VAL A 61 13.09 1.32 -8.52
CA VAL A 61 12.99 0.48 -7.33
C VAL A 61 14.23 -0.41 -7.21
N LEU A 62 14.94 -0.30 -6.10
CA LEU A 62 16.16 -1.07 -5.82
C LEU A 62 15.84 -2.41 -5.18
N THR A 63 15.10 -2.40 -4.07
CA THR A 63 14.79 -3.60 -3.29
C THR A 63 13.36 -3.58 -2.76
N LYS A 64 12.91 -4.71 -2.22
CA LYS A 64 11.61 -4.88 -1.57
C LYS A 64 11.72 -5.84 -0.41
N SER A 65 10.91 -5.64 0.63
CA SER A 65 10.68 -6.63 1.67
C SER A 65 9.66 -7.68 1.21
N LEU A 66 9.52 -8.74 2.00
CA LEU A 66 8.41 -9.67 1.86
C LEU A 66 7.27 -9.26 2.82
N PRO A 67 6.01 -9.45 2.40
CA PRO A 67 4.87 -9.26 3.28
C PRO A 67 4.68 -10.51 4.17
N THR A 68 3.76 -10.44 5.15
CA THR A 68 3.61 -11.51 6.16
C THR A 68 2.60 -12.59 5.76
N HIS A 69 1.61 -12.23 4.95
CA HIS A 69 0.45 -13.07 4.62
C HIS A 69 0.23 -13.18 3.11
N GLY A 70 1.33 -13.17 2.37
CA GLY A 70 1.33 -13.36 0.93
C GLY A 70 2.73 -13.43 0.36
N THR A 71 2.78 -13.49 -0.96
CA THR A 71 4.03 -13.50 -1.71
C THR A 71 4.05 -12.37 -2.72
N ILE A 72 5.24 -11.86 -3.02
CA ILE A 72 5.42 -10.84 -4.05
C ILE A 72 6.41 -11.34 -5.08
N THR A 73 5.99 -11.39 -6.33
CA THR A 73 6.89 -11.55 -7.49
C THR A 73 7.15 -10.18 -8.11
N ARG A 74 8.37 -9.97 -8.61
CA ARG A 74 8.77 -8.72 -9.29
C ARG A 74 9.30 -9.08 -10.67
N PHE A 75 8.82 -8.38 -11.71
CA PHE A 75 9.30 -8.48 -13.08
C PHE A 75 9.52 -7.06 -13.62
N GLY A 76 10.78 -6.61 -13.66
CA GLY A 76 11.07 -5.18 -13.87
C GLY A 76 10.47 -4.35 -12.74
N ASP A 77 9.67 -3.34 -13.06
CA ASP A 77 8.98 -2.49 -12.08
C ASP A 77 7.54 -2.93 -11.81
N ILE A 78 7.13 -4.06 -12.38
CA ILE A 78 5.81 -4.65 -12.15
C ILE A 78 5.92 -5.59 -10.95
N PHE A 79 5.04 -5.38 -9.97
CA PHE A 79 4.90 -6.24 -8.79
C PHE A 79 3.58 -7.00 -8.87
N THR A 80 3.60 -8.28 -8.52
CA THR A 80 2.37 -9.05 -8.31
C THR A 80 2.34 -9.55 -6.87
N TYR A 81 1.34 -9.13 -6.12
CA TYR A 81 1.07 -9.63 -4.79
C TYR A 81 0.02 -10.75 -4.87
N THR A 82 0.32 -11.88 -4.25
CA THR A 82 -0.60 -13.03 -4.13
C THR A 82 -0.84 -13.29 -2.64
N PRO A 83 -2.07 -13.08 -2.13
CA PRO A 83 -2.41 -13.43 -0.74
C PRO A 83 -2.19 -14.91 -0.46
N ASP A 84 -1.83 -15.26 0.77
CA ASP A 84 -1.83 -16.63 1.25
C ASP A 84 -3.26 -17.21 1.25
N GLU A 85 -3.36 -18.53 1.12
CA GLU A 85 -4.65 -19.21 1.15
C GLU A 85 -5.36 -18.97 2.48
N GLY A 86 -6.62 -18.55 2.44
CA GLY A 86 -7.40 -18.28 3.65
C GLY A 86 -7.21 -16.88 4.24
N PHE A 87 -6.23 -16.10 3.77
CA PHE A 87 -5.96 -14.79 4.36
C PHE A 87 -7.01 -13.75 3.97
N SER A 88 -7.42 -12.97 4.96
CA SER A 88 -8.17 -11.72 4.81
C SER A 88 -7.69 -10.74 5.89
N GLY A 89 -7.63 -9.46 5.56
CA GLY A 89 -7.03 -8.45 6.43
C GLY A 89 -6.05 -7.55 5.69
N ILE A 90 -5.19 -6.87 6.45
CA ILE A 90 -4.19 -5.95 5.92
C ILE A 90 -2.85 -6.67 5.91
N ASP A 91 -2.16 -6.57 4.79
CA ASP A 91 -0.75 -6.95 4.64
C ASP A 91 0.05 -5.78 4.06
N SER A 92 1.37 -5.83 4.17
CA SER A 92 2.22 -4.74 3.72
C SER A 92 3.63 -5.19 3.35
N PHE A 93 4.24 -4.49 2.41
CA PHE A 93 5.67 -4.58 2.14
C PHE A 93 6.27 -3.19 1.94
N VAL A 94 7.57 -3.07 2.15
CA VAL A 94 8.33 -1.84 1.93
C VAL A 94 9.17 -2.01 0.66
N TYR A 95 9.24 -0.97 -0.16
CA TYR A 95 10.20 -0.89 -1.26
C TYR A 95 11.18 0.26 -1.06
N THR A 96 12.36 0.10 -1.63
CA THR A 96 13.40 1.14 -1.65
C THR A 96 13.45 1.76 -3.04
N VAL A 97 13.28 3.06 -3.10
CA VAL A 97 13.46 3.88 -4.30
C VAL A 97 14.88 4.42 -4.29
N GLY A 98 15.54 4.50 -5.44
CA GLY A 98 16.78 5.24 -5.58
C GLY A 98 16.79 6.10 -6.83
N ASP A 99 17.56 7.19 -6.77
CA ASP A 99 17.85 8.08 -7.90
C ASP A 99 19.10 7.61 -8.68
N ASP A 100 19.53 8.42 -9.64
CA ASP A 100 20.76 8.24 -10.42
C ASP A 100 22.03 8.71 -9.72
N ASN A 101 21.89 9.40 -8.59
CA ASN A 101 22.98 9.98 -7.81
C ASN A 101 23.34 9.16 -6.56
N GLY A 102 22.61 8.07 -6.30
CA GLY A 102 22.85 7.11 -5.23
C GLY A 102 22.10 7.39 -3.93
N HIS A 103 21.19 8.37 -3.91
CA HIS A 103 20.28 8.54 -2.78
C HIS A 103 19.14 7.54 -2.83
N ILE A 104 18.53 7.32 -1.67
CA ILE A 104 17.45 6.36 -1.49
C ILE A 104 16.33 6.90 -0.61
N ALA A 105 15.13 6.41 -0.84
CA ALA A 105 13.95 6.61 -0.01
C ALA A 105 13.18 5.29 0.16
N PHE A 106 12.22 5.28 1.08
CA PHE A 106 11.42 4.10 1.40
C PHE A 106 9.94 4.46 1.38
N ALA A 107 9.13 3.57 0.83
CA ALA A 107 7.68 3.67 0.87
C ALA A 107 7.05 2.31 1.17
N THR A 108 5.88 2.36 1.79
CA THR A 108 5.10 1.19 2.19
C THR A 108 3.95 1.00 1.22
N VAL A 109 3.82 -0.21 0.67
CA VAL A 109 2.60 -0.62 -0.01
C VAL A 109 1.72 -1.37 0.98
N ARG A 110 0.54 -0.83 1.26
CA ARG A 110 -0.46 -1.43 2.14
C ARG A 110 -1.58 -2.04 1.32
N ILE A 111 -1.82 -3.34 1.50
CA ILE A 111 -2.79 -4.11 0.72
C ILE A 111 -3.88 -4.64 1.64
N THR A 112 -5.13 -4.31 1.33
CA THR A 112 -6.30 -4.86 2.03
C THR A 112 -6.89 -6.02 1.23
N VAL A 113 -6.80 -7.23 1.77
CA VAL A 113 -7.44 -8.44 1.23
C VAL A 113 -8.84 -8.55 1.83
N ASN A 114 -9.85 -8.41 0.97
CA ASN A 114 -11.24 -8.44 1.40
C ASN A 114 -11.64 -9.83 1.93
N ALA A 115 -12.60 -9.85 2.85
CA ALA A 115 -13.18 -11.10 3.34
C ALA A 115 -13.93 -11.85 2.23
N PRO A 116 -14.05 -13.19 2.32
CA PRO A 116 -14.86 -13.96 1.39
C PRO A 116 -16.30 -13.45 1.41
N SER A 117 -16.91 -13.32 0.23
CA SER A 117 -18.34 -13.06 0.14
C SER A 117 -19.11 -14.26 0.70
N ALA A 118 -20.10 -13.99 1.56
CA ALA A 118 -20.98 -15.04 2.04
C ALA A 118 -21.72 -15.66 0.85
N LYS A 119 -21.60 -16.98 0.67
CA LYS A 119 -22.47 -17.68 -0.29
C LYS A 119 -23.92 -17.54 0.20
N PRO A 120 -24.89 -17.23 -0.70
CA PRO A 120 -26.29 -17.28 -0.34
C PRO A 120 -26.62 -18.66 0.25
N ILE A 121 -27.16 -18.67 1.47
CA ILE A 121 -27.64 -19.90 2.08
C ILE A 121 -28.87 -20.33 1.26
N PRO A 122 -28.93 -21.57 0.72
CA PRO A 122 -30.11 -22.05 0.03
C PRO A 122 -31.33 -21.99 0.95
N MET A 123 -32.49 -21.55 0.45
CA MET A 123 -33.69 -21.43 1.28
C MET A 123 -34.08 -22.75 1.98
N ASP A 124 -33.76 -23.93 1.42
CA ASP A 124 -34.01 -25.25 2.03
C ASP A 124 -33.19 -25.51 3.32
N GLN A 125 -32.07 -24.78 3.49
CA GLN A 125 -31.23 -24.87 4.70
C GLN A 125 -31.69 -23.90 5.80
N LEU A 126 -32.58 -22.96 5.49
CA LEU A 126 -33.11 -22.00 6.47
C LEU A 126 -34.35 -22.55 7.22
N ILE A 127 -35.08 -23.49 6.61
CA ILE A 127 -36.34 -24.04 7.15
C ILE A 127 -36.13 -25.11 8.24
N ARG A 128 -34.93 -25.69 8.35
CA ARG A 128 -34.64 -26.80 9.29
C ARG A 128 -34.23 -26.34 10.70
N LYS A 129 -34.10 -25.03 10.94
CA LYS A 129 -33.66 -24.50 12.25
C LYS A 129 -34.80 -24.13 13.22
N THR A 130 -36.07 -24.26 12.83
CA THR A 130 -37.23 -23.84 13.66
C THR A 130 -38.13 -24.99 14.13
N THR A 131 -37.72 -26.26 13.98
CA THR A 131 -38.52 -27.37 14.49
C THR A 131 -37.65 -28.32 15.28
N MET A 132 -37.38 -27.99 16.54
CA MET A 132 -37.36 -28.95 17.66
C MET A 132 -37.42 -28.18 18.98
N GLY A 133 -38.64 -28.01 19.47
CA GLY A 133 -38.95 -27.75 20.87
C GLY A 133 -40.00 -28.77 21.29
N ASP A 134 -39.57 -30.02 21.49
CA ASP A 134 -40.34 -31.05 22.16
C ASP A 134 -40.79 -30.55 23.55
N HIS A 135 -42.10 -30.60 23.83
CA HIS A 135 -42.59 -30.72 25.21
C HIS A 135 -42.92 -32.19 25.46
N PRO A 136 -42.14 -32.93 26.25
CA PRO A 136 -42.39 -34.35 26.47
C PRO A 136 -43.44 -34.51 27.57
N HIS A 137 -44.62 -35.03 27.24
CA HIS A 137 -45.41 -35.79 28.23
C HIS A 137 -46.06 -37.03 27.61
N LEU A 138 -45.42 -38.15 27.95
CA LEU A 138 -45.92 -39.51 28.16
C LEU A 138 -46.64 -40.26 27.02
N ARG A 139 -45.96 -41.34 26.65
CA ARG A 139 -46.41 -42.55 25.94
C ARG A 139 -47.73 -43.12 26.48
N THR A 140 -48.63 -43.42 25.54
CA THR A 140 -49.49 -44.61 25.40
C THR A 140 -50.08 -45.27 26.67
N SER A 141 -51.41 -45.21 26.80
CA SER A 141 -52.19 -46.36 27.25
C SER A 141 -53.48 -46.47 26.43
N ARG A 142 -53.66 -47.64 25.81
CA ARG A 142 -54.90 -48.08 25.16
C ARG A 142 -55.98 -48.27 26.23
N HIS A 143 -57.23 -47.91 25.93
CA HIS A 143 -58.37 -48.74 26.34
C HIS A 143 -59.49 -48.66 25.28
N PRO A 144 -60.03 -49.80 24.81
CA PRO A 144 -61.04 -49.85 23.75
C PRO A 144 -62.47 -49.82 24.33
N SER A 145 -63.42 -49.40 23.48
CA SER A 145 -64.87 -49.65 23.51
C SER A 145 -65.63 -49.62 24.85
N CYS A 146 -66.55 -48.66 24.99
CA CYS A 146 -67.99 -48.91 25.04
C CYS A 146 -68.77 -47.62 24.74
#